data_AF-A0A938TA27-F1
#
_entry.id   AF-A0A938TA27-F1
#
_cell.length_a   1.000
_cell.length_b   1.000
_cell.length_c   1.000
_cell.angle_alpha   90.00
_cell.angle_beta   90.00
_cell.angle_gamma   90.00
#
_symmetry.space_group_name_H-M   'P 1'
#
loop_
_entity.id
_entity.type
_entity.pdbx_description
1 polymer ?
#
loop_
_entity_poly.entity_id
_entity_poly.type
_entity_poly.pdbx_seq_one_letter_code
_entity_poly.pdbx_strand_id
1 'polypeptide(L)'
;MDMALLAEEVVQEWINRQGFFTIRGIKIGVHEIDILAFKPSPDGNHVCRQIEVQVSTNPIAYVSKVPKSVQKKRGIGPDNAKERKTAELKQGIREWIQKKFDHPKKVALRKRLYPGEWSRELVVNAVKHPEELDLFRKAGVNIIQFTDVLRQVQKRSHVIEAAAGNHLLTLMLLGKDQAE
;
A
#
# COMPACT_ATOMS: atom_id res chain seq x y z
N MET A 1 -7.96 16.12 -8.55
CA MET A 1 -6.97 15.45 -7.69
C MET A 1 -7.25 13.96 -7.77
N ASP A 2 -6.24 13.15 -8.09
CA ASP A 2 -6.41 11.70 -8.24
C ASP A 2 -6.71 11.06 -6.87
N MET A 3 -7.72 10.20 -6.79
CA MET A 3 -8.09 9.50 -5.54
C MET A 3 -6.95 8.66 -4.98
N ALA A 4 -6.05 8.17 -5.83
CA ALA A 4 -4.86 7.45 -5.42
C ALA A 4 -3.91 8.35 -4.60
N LEU A 5 -3.64 9.56 -5.08
CA LEU A 5 -2.76 10.52 -4.41
C LEU A 5 -3.32 10.96 -3.04
N LEU A 6 -4.64 11.15 -2.96
CA LEU A 6 -5.32 11.43 -1.69
C LEU A 6 -5.18 10.27 -0.71
N ALA A 7 -5.38 9.03 -1.17
CA ALA A 7 -5.24 7.85 -0.32
C ALA A 7 -3.81 7.70 0.20
N GLU A 8 -2.80 7.92 -0.64
CA GLU A 8 -1.40 7.92 -0.20
C GLU A 8 -1.12 9.00 0.84
N GLU A 9 -1.70 10.18 0.73
CA GLU A 9 -1.57 11.25 1.73
C GLU A 9 -2.12 10.84 3.10
N VAL A 10 -3.32 10.25 3.10
CA VAL A 10 -3.97 9.76 4.32
C VAL A 10 -3.14 8.64 4.96
N VAL A 11 -2.61 7.71 4.15
CA VAL A 11 -1.74 6.63 4.65
C VAL A 11 -0.42 7.20 5.19
N GLN A 12 0.18 8.17 4.50
CA GLN A 12 1.40 8.83 4.96
C GLN A 12 1.19 9.50 6.33
N GLU A 13 0.10 10.27 6.48
CA GLU A 13 -0.24 10.93 7.74
C GLU A 13 -0.50 9.92 8.86
N TRP A 14 -1.24 8.83 8.57
CA TRP A 14 -1.45 7.74 9.52
C TRP A 14 -0.13 7.12 10.02
N ILE A 15 0.83 6.94 9.13
CA ILE A 15 2.15 6.38 9.46
C ILE A 15 2.97 7.40 10.25
N ASN A 16 2.98 8.67 9.83
CA ASN A 16 3.69 9.74 10.54
C ASN A 16 3.21 9.86 11.98
N ARG A 17 1.90 9.77 12.23
CA ARG A 17 1.32 9.83 13.58
C ARG A 17 1.81 8.71 14.51
N GLN A 18 2.27 7.60 13.96
CA GLN A 18 2.87 6.49 14.71
C GLN A 18 4.36 6.72 15.02
N GLY A 19 4.92 7.88 14.69
CA GLY A 19 6.32 8.25 14.94
C GLY A 19 7.28 7.78 13.85
N PHE A 20 6.79 7.48 12.65
CA PHE A 20 7.64 7.18 11.50
C PHE A 20 7.96 8.46 10.72
N PHE A 21 9.14 8.52 10.13
CA PHE A 21 9.49 9.44 9.06
C PHE A 21 9.18 8.78 7.72
N THR A 22 8.56 9.51 6.80
CA THR A 22 8.10 8.96 5.52
C THR A 22 8.67 9.70 4.32
N ILE A 23 8.85 8.98 3.22
CA ILE A 23 9.08 9.52 1.89
C ILE A 23 7.99 8.94 0.98
N ARG A 24 7.21 9.82 0.32
CA ARG A 24 6.09 9.45 -0.57
C ARG A 24 6.45 9.71 -2.04
N GLY A 25 5.94 8.88 -2.96
CA GLY A 25 6.02 9.10 -4.41
C GLY A 25 7.44 8.96 -4.97
N ILE A 26 8.18 7.96 -4.53
CA ILE A 26 9.60 7.80 -4.86
C ILE A 26 9.74 7.24 -6.27
N LYS A 27 10.25 8.07 -7.20
CA LYS A 27 10.49 7.69 -8.59
C LYS A 27 11.88 7.10 -8.80
N ILE A 28 11.94 5.95 -9.50
CA ILE A 28 13.15 5.21 -9.84
C ILE A 28 13.10 4.82 -11.31
N GLY A 29 13.42 5.77 -12.20
CA GLY A 29 13.18 5.63 -13.63
C GLY A 29 11.68 5.53 -13.91
N VAL A 30 11.24 4.43 -14.52
CA VAL A 30 9.81 4.15 -14.78
C VAL A 30 9.09 3.44 -13.62
N HIS A 31 9.78 3.19 -12.52
CA HIS A 31 9.20 2.55 -11.34
C HIS A 31 8.92 3.58 -10.26
N GLU A 32 7.95 3.26 -9.42
CA GLU A 32 7.54 4.10 -8.30
C GLU A 32 7.35 3.23 -7.06
N ILE A 33 7.78 3.74 -5.91
CA ILE A 33 7.41 3.24 -4.58
C ILE A 33 6.50 4.29 -3.95
N ASP A 34 5.30 3.87 -3.54
CA ASP A 34 4.29 4.80 -3.03
C ASP A 34 4.76 5.42 -1.72
N ILE A 35 5.11 4.62 -0.70
CA ILE A 35 5.65 5.12 0.58
C ILE A 35 6.78 4.24 1.11
N LEU A 36 7.87 4.86 1.54
CA LEU A 36 8.84 4.27 2.47
C LEU A 36 8.71 4.94 3.84
N ALA A 37 8.70 4.16 4.90
CA ALA A 37 8.62 4.65 6.27
C ALA A 37 9.76 4.09 7.13
N PHE A 38 10.31 4.95 7.99
CA PHE A 38 11.41 4.65 8.89
C PHE A 38 11.10 5.10 10.30
N LYS A 39 11.33 4.25 11.28
CA LYS A 39 11.27 4.62 12.70
C LYS A 39 12.48 4.05 13.42
N PRO A 40 13.35 4.89 14.02
CA PRO A 40 14.41 4.39 14.86
C PRO A 40 13.82 3.70 16.09
N SER A 41 14.43 2.59 16.49
CA SER A 41 14.09 1.85 17.69
C SER A 41 15.14 2.12 18.78
N PRO A 42 14.78 2.10 20.07
CA PRO A 42 15.71 2.37 21.17
C PRO A 42 16.93 1.43 21.24
N ASP A 43 16.83 0.24 20.64
CA ASP A 43 17.91 -0.76 20.55
C ASP A 43 18.93 -0.47 19.42
N GLY A 44 18.79 0.68 18.73
CA GLY A 44 19.66 1.05 17.61
C GLY A 44 19.25 0.42 16.27
N ASN A 45 18.25 -0.48 16.27
CA ASN A 45 17.66 -0.98 15.04
C ASN A 45 16.65 0.02 14.46
N HIS A 46 16.20 -0.24 13.24
CA HIS A 46 15.16 0.57 12.60
C HIS A 46 13.99 -0.32 12.19
N VAL A 47 12.78 0.17 12.43
CA VAL A 47 11.57 -0.40 11.84
C VAL A 47 11.36 0.27 10.49
N CYS A 48 11.52 -0.50 9.42
CA CYS A 48 11.41 -0.03 8.05
C CYS A 48 10.24 -0.70 7.33
N ARG A 49 9.42 0.11 6.66
CA ARG A 49 8.21 -0.34 5.97
C ARG A 49 8.22 0.16 4.52
N GLN A 50 7.98 -0.73 3.57
CA GLN A 50 7.58 -0.33 2.23
C GLN A 50 6.08 -0.57 2.09
N ILE A 51 5.34 0.49 1.77
CA ILE A 51 3.90 0.45 1.61
C ILE A 51 3.54 0.77 0.17
N GLU A 52 2.69 -0.07 -0.43
CA GLU A 52 2.01 0.21 -1.69
C GLU A 52 0.53 0.46 -1.37
N VAL A 53 -0.07 1.48 -2.00
CA VAL A 53 -1.44 1.93 -1.72
C VAL A 53 -2.30 1.69 -2.96
N GLN A 54 -3.31 0.84 -2.83
CA GLN A 54 -4.25 0.53 -3.91
C GLN A 54 -5.68 0.72 -3.42
N VAL A 55 -6.14 1.97 -3.49
CA VAL A 55 -7.46 2.39 -3.03
C VAL A 55 -8.29 2.89 -4.20
N SER A 56 -9.52 2.40 -4.29
CA SER A 56 -10.53 2.88 -5.24
C SER A 56 -11.85 3.05 -4.51
N THR A 57 -12.69 3.96 -5.03
CA THR A 57 -14.07 4.16 -4.58
C THR A 57 -14.96 2.97 -4.93
N ASN A 58 -14.66 2.30 -6.04
CA ASN A 58 -15.34 1.07 -6.46
C ASN A 58 -14.47 -0.15 -6.09
N PRO A 59 -15.08 -1.28 -5.68
CA PRO A 59 -14.32 -2.48 -5.40
C PRO A 59 -13.53 -2.95 -6.63
N ILE A 60 -12.21 -3.07 -6.47
CA ILE A 60 -11.36 -3.62 -7.53
C ILE A 60 -11.57 -5.13 -7.62
N ALA A 61 -11.48 -5.69 -8.83
CA ALA A 61 -11.64 -7.13 -9.00
C ALA A 61 -10.47 -7.88 -8.35
N TYR A 62 -9.27 -7.64 -8.86
CA TYR A 62 -8.02 -8.22 -8.38
C TYR A 62 -6.96 -7.14 -8.21
N VAL A 63 -6.10 -7.29 -7.21
CA VAL A 63 -4.90 -6.48 -6.99
C VAL A 63 -3.83 -6.88 -8.01
N SER A 64 -3.59 -8.18 -8.18
CA SER A 64 -2.61 -8.67 -9.13
C SER A 64 -3.16 -8.69 -10.56
N LYS A 65 -2.28 -8.46 -11.54
CA LYS A 65 -2.63 -8.62 -12.96
C LYS A 65 -2.69 -10.11 -13.32
N VAL A 66 -3.43 -10.45 -14.37
CA VAL A 66 -3.37 -11.78 -14.98
C VAL A 66 -1.91 -12.08 -15.32
N PRO A 67 -1.38 -13.27 -14.97
CA PRO A 67 0.02 -13.60 -15.28
C PRO A 67 0.31 -13.54 -16.78
N LYS A 68 1.51 -13.10 -17.16
CA LYS A 68 1.87 -12.95 -18.60
C LYS A 68 1.73 -14.25 -19.40
N SER A 69 2.05 -15.40 -18.80
CA SER A 69 1.90 -16.72 -19.43
C SER A 69 0.43 -17.05 -19.72
N VAL A 70 -0.46 -16.70 -18.79
CA VAL A 70 -1.90 -16.91 -18.89
C VAL A 70 -2.52 -15.96 -19.92
N GLN A 71 -2.07 -14.71 -19.97
CA GLN A 71 -2.45 -13.75 -21.01
C GLN A 71 -2.15 -14.30 -22.40
N LYS A 72 -0.92 -14.77 -22.64
CA LYS A 72 -0.50 -15.34 -23.93
C LYS A 72 -1.31 -16.60 -24.29
N LYS A 73 -1.58 -17.47 -23.32
CA LYS A 73 -2.30 -18.74 -23.55
C LYS A 73 -3.79 -18.52 -23.86
N ARG A 74 -4.43 -17.56 -23.21
CA ARG A 74 -5.90 -17.34 -23.28
C ARG A 74 -6.29 -16.16 -24.17
N GLY A 75 -5.34 -15.37 -24.65
CA GLY A 75 -5.63 -14.15 -25.44
C GLY A 75 -6.38 -13.09 -24.63
N ILE A 76 -6.14 -12.99 -23.32
CA ILE A 76 -6.81 -12.03 -22.43
C ILE A 76 -5.84 -10.95 -21.95
N GLY A 77 -6.37 -9.75 -21.69
CA GLY A 77 -5.59 -8.64 -21.15
C GLY A 77 -5.20 -8.80 -19.66
N PRO A 78 -4.25 -7.99 -19.18
CA PRO A 78 -3.73 -8.03 -17.81
C PRO A 78 -4.78 -7.71 -16.74
N ASP A 79 -5.79 -6.91 -17.06
CA ASP A 79 -6.81 -6.45 -16.11
C ASP A 79 -8.13 -7.21 -16.26
N ASN A 80 -8.10 -8.38 -16.91
CA ASN A 80 -9.28 -9.21 -17.07
C ASN A 80 -9.86 -9.62 -15.70
N ALA A 81 -11.15 -9.38 -15.52
CA ALA A 81 -11.87 -9.56 -14.27
C ALA A 81 -12.54 -10.95 -14.13
N LYS A 82 -12.42 -11.84 -15.12
CA LYS A 82 -12.95 -13.20 -15.01
C LYS A 82 -12.26 -13.94 -13.86
N GLU A 83 -13.01 -14.84 -13.25
CA GLU A 83 -12.52 -15.66 -12.17
C GLU A 83 -11.25 -16.43 -12.56
N ARG A 84 -10.30 -16.48 -11.62
CA ARG A 84 -8.96 -17.04 -11.84
C ARG A 84 -8.75 -18.24 -10.94
N LYS A 85 -8.10 -19.27 -11.48
CA LYS A 85 -7.74 -20.43 -10.66
C LYS A 85 -6.70 -20.02 -9.62
N THR A 86 -6.68 -20.68 -8.46
CA THR A 86 -5.71 -20.40 -7.38
C THR A 86 -4.25 -20.41 -7.85
N ALA A 87 -3.89 -21.29 -8.80
CA ALA A 87 -2.55 -21.32 -9.39
C ALA A 87 -2.23 -20.05 -10.21
N GLU A 88 -3.20 -19.52 -10.97
CA GLU A 88 -3.06 -18.27 -11.71
C GLU A 88 -2.93 -17.09 -10.74
N LEU A 89 -3.73 -17.06 -9.66
CA LEU A 89 -3.61 -16.04 -8.61
C LEU A 89 -2.23 -16.04 -7.94
N LYS A 90 -1.76 -17.22 -7.49
CA LYS A 90 -0.43 -17.35 -6.88
C LYS A 90 0.68 -16.88 -7.82
N GLN A 91 0.57 -17.15 -9.12
CA GLN A 91 1.53 -16.64 -10.09
C GLN A 91 1.43 -15.12 -10.25
N GLY A 92 0.22 -14.57 -10.36
CA GLY A 92 -0.01 -13.12 -10.50
C GLY A 92 0.53 -12.34 -9.31
N ILE A 93 0.29 -12.85 -8.10
CA ILE A 93 0.81 -12.30 -6.84
C ILE A 93 2.34 -12.29 -6.84
N ARG A 94 2.99 -13.40 -7.24
CA ARG A 94 4.47 -13.44 -7.34
C ARG A 94 5.00 -12.40 -8.33
N GLU A 95 4.39 -12.30 -9.50
CA GLU A 95 4.78 -11.29 -10.50
C GLU A 95 4.57 -9.86 -9.98
N TRP A 96 3.48 -9.63 -9.23
CA TRP A 96 3.18 -8.35 -8.61
C TRP A 96 4.18 -7.99 -7.50
N ILE A 97 4.51 -8.93 -6.61
CA ILE A 97 5.54 -8.75 -5.55
C ILE A 97 6.90 -8.47 -6.19
N GLN A 98 7.27 -9.22 -7.23
CA GLN A 98 8.51 -8.99 -7.95
C GLN A 98 8.58 -7.59 -8.55
N LYS A 99 7.46 -7.08 -9.08
CA LYS A 99 7.39 -5.72 -9.65
C LYS A 99 7.42 -4.65 -8.56
N LYS A 100 6.64 -4.83 -7.49
CA LYS A 100 6.39 -3.78 -6.49
C LYS A 100 7.42 -3.76 -5.37
N PHE A 101 7.92 -4.90 -4.92
CA PHE A 101 8.88 -4.98 -3.81
C PHE A 101 10.27 -5.42 -4.24
N ASP A 102 10.38 -6.48 -5.06
CA ASP A 102 11.67 -7.14 -5.30
C ASP A 102 12.37 -6.71 -6.60
N HIS A 103 11.87 -5.65 -7.23
CA HIS A 103 12.51 -5.11 -8.41
C HIS A 103 13.94 -4.67 -8.06
N PRO A 104 14.98 -5.05 -8.83
CA PRO A 104 16.38 -4.83 -8.46
C PRO A 104 16.70 -3.37 -8.10
N LYS A 105 16.15 -2.41 -8.84
CA LYS A 105 16.33 -0.97 -8.57
C LYS A 105 15.68 -0.53 -7.24
N LYS A 106 14.53 -1.09 -6.87
CA LYS A 106 13.85 -0.79 -5.59
C LYS A 106 14.63 -1.38 -4.42
N VAL A 107 15.08 -2.63 -4.56
CA VAL A 107 15.93 -3.30 -3.58
C VAL A 107 17.24 -2.54 -3.35
N ALA A 108 17.91 -2.13 -4.44
CA ALA A 108 19.15 -1.37 -4.35
C ALA A 108 18.96 -0.01 -3.65
N LEU A 109 17.86 0.70 -3.94
CA LEU A 109 17.53 1.93 -3.23
C LEU A 109 17.31 1.67 -1.73
N ARG A 110 16.46 0.68 -1.38
CA ARG A 110 16.19 0.35 0.03
C ARG A 110 17.47 0.01 0.78
N LYS A 111 18.34 -0.84 0.20
CA LYS A 111 19.64 -1.20 0.80
C LYS A 111 20.55 0.00 1.03
N ARG A 112 20.53 1.00 0.12
CA ARG A 112 21.31 2.24 0.27
C ARG A 112 20.76 3.14 1.38
N LEU A 113 19.45 3.15 1.60
CA LEU A 113 18.82 3.92 2.66
C LEU A 113 18.98 3.25 4.03
N TYR A 114 18.75 1.93 4.08
CA TYR A 114 18.96 1.11 5.26
C TYR A 114 19.14 -0.36 4.85
N PRO A 115 20.27 -1.01 5.22
CA PRO A 115 20.58 -2.37 4.78
C PRO A 115 19.82 -3.47 5.54
N GLY A 116 19.02 -3.13 6.55
CA GLY A 116 18.21 -4.09 7.30
C GLY A 116 16.92 -4.47 6.59
N GLU A 117 16.02 -5.13 7.34
CA GLU A 117 14.78 -5.67 6.81
C GLU A 117 13.71 -4.61 6.58
N TRP A 118 12.91 -4.83 5.55
CA TRP A 118 11.81 -3.96 5.16
C TRP A 118 10.52 -4.76 5.07
N SER A 119 9.52 -4.42 5.89
CA SER A 119 8.21 -5.04 5.75
C SER A 119 7.60 -4.70 4.39
N ARG A 120 6.84 -5.65 3.83
CA ARG A 120 6.06 -5.45 2.61
C ARG A 120 4.61 -5.27 2.99
N GLU A 121 4.05 -4.12 2.66
CA GLU A 121 2.70 -3.79 3.07
C GLU A 121 1.88 -3.29 1.89
N LEU A 122 0.61 -3.70 1.87
CA LEU A 122 -0.35 -3.29 0.86
C LEU A 122 -1.59 -2.75 1.57
N VAL A 123 -1.87 -1.47 1.34
CA VAL A 123 -3.11 -0.83 1.78
C VAL A 123 -4.14 -0.99 0.67
N VAL A 124 -5.27 -1.63 0.97
CA VAL A 124 -6.38 -1.81 0.04
C VAL A 124 -7.70 -1.36 0.65
N ASN A 125 -8.65 -0.99 -0.19
CA ASN A 125 -10.05 -0.89 0.20
C ASN A 125 -10.80 -2.20 -0.17
N ALA A 126 -12.11 -2.13 -0.43
CA ALA A 126 -12.90 -3.27 -0.88
C ALA A 126 -12.33 -3.91 -2.16
N VAL A 127 -12.24 -5.24 -2.16
CA VAL A 127 -11.92 -6.07 -3.33
C VAL A 127 -13.06 -7.07 -3.56
N LYS A 128 -13.30 -7.44 -4.82
CA LYS A 128 -14.35 -8.42 -5.16
C LYS A 128 -13.95 -9.86 -4.83
N HIS A 129 -12.64 -10.13 -4.82
CA HIS A 129 -12.06 -11.46 -4.61
C HIS A 129 -11.18 -11.47 -3.33
N PRO A 130 -11.79 -11.54 -2.13
CA PRO A 130 -11.06 -11.46 -0.86
C PRO A 130 -10.05 -12.62 -0.68
N GLU A 131 -10.26 -13.76 -1.32
CA GLU A 131 -9.36 -14.90 -1.33
C GLU A 131 -7.96 -14.56 -1.88
N GLU A 132 -7.86 -13.56 -2.76
CA GLU A 132 -6.58 -13.07 -3.24
C GLU A 132 -5.77 -12.41 -2.12
N LEU A 133 -6.42 -11.69 -1.20
CA LEU A 133 -5.76 -11.02 -0.07
C LEU A 133 -5.14 -12.04 0.88
N ASP A 134 -5.79 -13.19 1.09
CA ASP A 134 -5.22 -14.28 1.89
C ASP A 134 -3.99 -14.90 1.24
N LEU A 135 -3.96 -14.98 -0.08
CA LEU A 135 -2.78 -15.43 -0.81
C LEU A 135 -1.63 -14.42 -0.72
N PHE A 136 -1.92 -13.10 -0.71
CA PHE A 136 -0.91 -12.07 -0.44
C PHE A 136 -0.31 -12.21 0.97
N ARG A 137 -1.15 -12.41 2.00
CA ARG A 137 -0.69 -12.65 3.37
C ARG A 137 0.23 -13.86 3.44
N LYS A 138 -0.17 -14.98 2.83
CA LYS A 138 0.65 -16.20 2.74
C LYS A 138 1.96 -16.00 1.98
N ALA A 139 2.03 -15.00 1.10
CA ALA A 139 3.25 -14.62 0.38
C ALA A 139 4.12 -13.59 1.11
N GLY A 140 3.81 -13.28 2.37
CA GLY A 140 4.59 -12.36 3.22
C GLY A 140 4.30 -10.88 2.99
N VAL A 141 3.11 -10.54 2.47
CA VAL A 141 2.64 -9.15 2.36
C VAL A 141 1.60 -8.87 3.45
N ASN A 142 1.85 -7.86 4.27
CA ASN A 142 0.90 -7.40 5.27
C ASN A 142 -0.22 -6.61 4.59
N ILE A 143 -1.45 -7.10 4.71
CA ILE A 143 -2.63 -6.43 4.15
C ILE A 143 -3.25 -5.52 5.20
N ILE A 144 -3.37 -4.23 4.87
CA ILE A 144 -3.98 -3.21 5.71
C ILE A 144 -5.25 -2.72 5.03
N GLN A 145 -6.38 -2.72 5.74
CA GLN A 145 -7.63 -2.16 5.22
C GLN A 145 -7.60 -0.64 5.34
N PHE A 146 -7.88 0.06 4.25
CA PHE A 146 -7.91 1.52 4.22
C PHE A 146 -8.98 2.10 5.16
N THR A 147 -10.08 1.38 5.36
CA THR A 147 -11.10 1.75 6.35
C THR A 147 -10.56 1.72 7.78
N ASP A 148 -9.61 0.83 8.09
CA ASP A 148 -8.95 0.77 9.40
C ASP A 148 -8.00 1.97 9.58
N VAL A 149 -7.29 2.35 8.53
CA VAL A 149 -6.45 3.56 8.48
C VAL A 149 -7.29 4.79 8.81
N LEU A 150 -8.42 4.98 8.13
CA LEU A 150 -9.33 6.10 8.37
C LEU A 150 -9.83 6.13 9.82
N ARG A 151 -10.25 4.99 10.37
CA ARG A 151 -10.73 4.92 11.76
C ARG A 151 -9.63 5.28 12.77
N GLN A 152 -8.40 4.83 12.55
CA GLN A 152 -7.28 5.13 13.47
C GLN A 152 -6.92 6.61 13.43
N VAL A 153 -6.80 7.17 12.22
CA VAL A 153 -6.52 8.59 12.02
C VAL A 153 -7.58 9.48 12.70
N GLN A 154 -8.87 9.12 12.58
CA GLN A 154 -9.98 9.85 13.20
C GLN A 154 -9.97 9.81 14.73
N LYS A 155 -9.57 8.67 15.33
CA LYS A 155 -9.58 8.50 16.79
C LYS A 155 -8.50 9.30 17.53
N ARG A 156 -7.54 9.92 16.82
CA ARG A 156 -6.40 10.66 17.38
C ARG A 156 -5.58 9.89 18.43
N SER A 157 -5.67 8.55 18.47
CA SER A 157 -5.03 7.71 19.49
C SER A 157 -3.55 7.42 19.18
N HIS A 158 -2.83 8.41 18.66
CA HIS A 158 -1.48 8.25 18.14
C HIS A 158 -0.49 9.09 18.93
N VAL A 159 0.79 8.70 18.87
CA VAL A 159 1.89 9.35 19.62
C VAL A 159 2.03 10.83 19.25
N ILE A 160 1.70 11.18 18.00
CA ILE A 160 1.70 12.56 17.52
C ILE A 160 0.25 13.00 17.29
N GLU A 161 -0.15 14.07 17.99
CA GLU A 161 -1.50 14.62 17.94
C GLU A 161 -1.78 15.45 16.67
N ALA A 162 -0.76 16.13 16.13
CA ALA A 162 -0.85 16.91 14.89
C ALA A 162 0.51 17.05 14.18
N ALA A 163 0.49 17.10 12.84
CA ALA A 163 1.62 17.43 11.97
C ALA A 163 1.13 18.31 10.79
N ALA A 164 2.04 18.85 9.97
CA ALA A 164 1.68 19.77 8.88
C ALA A 164 0.65 19.21 7.86
N GLY A 165 0.54 17.87 7.73
CA GLY A 165 -0.47 17.17 6.93
C GLY A 165 -1.91 17.19 7.49
N ASN A 166 -2.11 17.75 8.68
CA ASN A 166 -3.42 17.78 9.35
C ASN A 166 -4.49 18.59 8.59
N HIS A 167 -4.09 19.48 7.67
CA HIS A 167 -5.00 20.35 6.91
C HIS A 167 -5.98 19.55 6.03
N LEU A 168 -5.52 18.49 5.36
CA LEU A 168 -6.39 17.63 4.54
C LEU A 168 -7.43 16.89 5.40
N LEU A 169 -7.02 16.45 6.59
CA LEU A 169 -7.91 15.81 7.56
C LEU A 169 -8.91 16.78 8.15
N THR A 170 -8.50 17.99 8.50
CA THR A 170 -9.40 19.06 8.92
C THR A 170 -10.46 19.30 7.83
N LEU A 171 -10.07 19.32 6.55
CA LEU A 171 -11.01 19.43 5.43
C LEU A 171 -11.97 18.23 5.32
N MET A 172 -11.49 17.00 5.50
CA MET A 172 -12.34 15.80 5.50
C MET A 172 -13.32 15.76 6.69
N LEU A 173 -12.96 16.35 7.82
CA LEU A 173 -13.78 16.41 9.04
C LEU A 173 -14.80 17.56 9.01
N LEU A 174 -14.53 18.65 8.29
CA LEU A 174 -15.50 19.76 8.11
C LEU A 174 -16.84 19.31 7.50
N GLY A 175 -16.85 18.22 6.71
CA GLY A 175 -18.08 17.64 6.17
C GLY A 175 -18.93 16.85 7.18
N LYS A 176 -18.43 16.56 8.38
CA LYS A 176 -19.18 15.91 9.46
C LYS A 176 -19.91 16.93 10.35
N ASP A 177 -19.31 18.09 10.58
CA ASP A 177 -19.89 19.13 11.46
C ASP A 177 -21.02 19.93 10.79
N GLN A 178 -21.37 19.62 9.54
CA GLN A 178 -22.53 20.17 8.83
C GLN A 178 -23.69 19.17 8.63
N ALA A 179 -23.59 17.99 9.26
CA ALA A 179 -24.61 16.94 9.20
C ALA A 179 -25.29 16.69 10.56
N GLU A 180 -25.22 17.66 11.47
CA GLU A 180 -26.04 17.75 12.70
C GLU A 180 -27.05 18.90 12.61
#